data_AF-A0A5B7V2Q5-F1
#
_entry.id   AF-A0A5B7V2Q5-F1
#
_cell.length_a   1.000
_cell.length_b   1.000
_cell.length_c   1.000
_cell.angle_alpha   90.00
_cell.angle_beta   90.00
_cell.angle_gamma   90.00
#
_symmetry.space_group_name_H-M   'P 1'
#
loop_
_entity.id
_entity.type
_entity.pdbx_description
1 polymer ?
#
loop_
_entity_poly.entity_id
_entity_poly.type
_entity_poly.pdbx_seq_one_letter_code
_entity_poly.pdbx_strand_id
1 'polypeptide(L)'
;MSGRNLLLQRVLGVLYVLAGLAKFVPGVESVEGRLDAAADANEGLAVLGPLSDRLAAHPTAVAALVGVAMAASGAVLVADRDRRLVVAALGAQLALIACFVAVLVTSVPEILLFDAAFVAAGGRLLLVHARVHTRRTPE
;
A
#
# COMPACT_ATOMS: atom_id res chain seq x y z
N MET A 1 -15.77 7.38 16.52
CA MET A 1 -15.74 6.15 15.70
C MET A 1 -16.34 5.01 16.52
N SER A 2 -17.00 4.04 15.88
CA SER A 2 -17.40 2.79 16.54
C SER A 2 -16.16 1.95 16.89
N GLY A 3 -16.18 1.22 18.03
CA GLY A 3 -15.07 0.37 18.46
C GLY A 3 -14.64 -0.65 17.40
N ARG A 4 -15.57 -1.13 16.56
CA ARG A 4 -15.28 -2.04 15.45
C ARG A 4 -14.40 -1.42 14.35
N ASN A 5 -14.56 -0.13 14.07
CA ASN A 5 -13.74 0.57 13.09
C ASN A 5 -12.32 0.82 13.63
N LEU A 6 -12.20 1.03 14.94
CA LEU A 6 -10.91 1.21 15.60
C LEU A 6 -10.12 -0.10 15.68
N LEU A 7 -10.83 -1.22 15.92
CA LEU A 7 -10.25 -2.56 15.80
C LEU A 7 -9.76 -2.83 14.36
N LEU A 8 -10.61 -2.56 13.36
CA LEU A 8 -10.24 -2.73 11.95
C LEU A 8 -9.01 -1.89 11.57
N GLN A 9 -8.96 -0.63 12.01
CA GLN A 9 -7.81 0.26 11.79
C GLN A 9 -6.52 -0.33 12.35
N ARG A 10 -6.56 -0.82 13.60
CA ARG A 10 -5.38 -1.41 14.25
C ARG A 10 -4.95 -2.72 13.61
N VAL A 11 -5.89 -3.59 13.29
CA VAL A 11 -5.60 -4.86 12.59
C VAL A 11 -4.96 -4.56 11.24
N LEU A 12 -5.54 -3.63 10.46
CA LEU A 12 -4.98 -3.20 9.19
C LEU A 12 -3.57 -2.60 9.35
N GLY A 13 -3.38 -1.76 10.37
CA GLY A 13 -2.07 -1.18 10.68
C GLY A 13 -1.03 -2.22 11.04
N VAL A 14 -1.36 -3.20 11.89
CA VAL A 14 -0.48 -4.33 12.22
C VAL A 14 -0.12 -5.11 10.97
N LEU A 15 -1.09 -5.40 10.09
CA LEU A 15 -0.83 -6.10 8.83
C LEU A 15 0.13 -5.31 7.94
N TYR A 16 -0.01 -3.99 7.83
CA TYR A 16 0.93 -3.16 7.07
C TYR A 16 2.33 -3.12 7.68
N VAL A 17 2.46 -3.10 9.00
CA VAL A 17 3.76 -3.22 9.66
C VAL A 17 4.40 -4.57 9.33
N LEU A 18 3.67 -5.66 9.48
CA LEU A 18 4.18 -7.00 9.19
C LEU A 18 4.57 -7.14 7.71
N ALA A 19 3.75 -6.66 6.79
CA ALA A 19 4.05 -6.69 5.36
C ALA A 19 5.27 -5.82 5.01
N GLY A 20 5.41 -4.64 5.63
CA GLY A 20 6.58 -3.80 5.45
C GLY A 20 7.87 -4.45 5.97
N LEU A 21 7.81 -5.11 7.13
CA LEU A 21 8.94 -5.87 7.68
C LEU A 21 9.29 -7.10 6.83
N ALA A 22 8.29 -7.78 6.27
CA ALA A 22 8.49 -8.94 5.40
C ALA A 22 9.30 -8.60 4.13
N LYS A 23 9.24 -7.35 3.64
CA LYS A 23 10.05 -6.88 2.50
C LYS A 23 11.56 -6.92 2.76
N PHE A 24 11.99 -6.94 4.02
CA PHE A 24 13.41 -7.06 4.40
C PHE A 24 13.85 -8.50 4.63
N VAL A 25 12.97 -9.49 4.42
CA VAL A 25 13.27 -10.91 4.60
C VAL A 25 13.35 -11.57 3.21
N PRO A 26 14.57 -11.80 2.66
CA PRO A 26 14.75 -12.28 1.28
C PRO A 26 14.12 -13.64 1.00
N GLY A 27 13.86 -14.45 2.03
CA GLY A 27 13.26 -15.78 1.89
C GLY A 27 11.73 -15.82 1.82
N VAL A 28 11.04 -14.68 2.00
CA VAL A 28 9.56 -14.63 2.01
C VAL A 28 9.00 -14.16 0.67
N GLU A 29 9.63 -13.17 0.03
CA GLU A 29 9.17 -12.62 -1.24
C GLU A 29 10.35 -12.05 -2.05
N SER A 30 10.58 -12.55 -3.27
CA SER A 30 11.60 -11.99 -4.16
C SER A 30 11.06 -10.75 -4.88
N VAL A 31 11.41 -9.57 -4.36
CA VAL A 31 11.05 -8.29 -5.01
C VAL A 31 11.74 -8.16 -6.37
N GLU A 32 12.98 -8.63 -6.48
CA GLU A 32 13.76 -8.66 -7.73
C GLU A 32 13.01 -9.43 -8.83
N GLY A 33 12.65 -10.70 -8.57
CA GLY A 33 11.96 -11.52 -9.56
C GLY A 33 10.58 -10.97 -9.97
N ARG A 34 9.91 -10.23 -9.07
CA ARG A 34 8.63 -9.57 -9.39
C ARG A 34 8.81 -8.33 -10.25
N LEU A 35 9.90 -7.58 -10.05
CA LEU A 35 10.22 -6.40 -10.84
C LEU A 35 10.76 -6.76 -12.22
N ASP A 36 11.58 -7.82 -12.32
CA ASP A 36 12.04 -8.35 -13.61
C ASP A 36 10.85 -8.85 -14.45
N ALA A 37 9.97 -9.66 -13.85
CA ALA A 37 8.75 -10.10 -14.53
C ALA A 37 7.84 -8.92 -14.94
N ALA A 38 7.82 -7.83 -14.17
CA ALA A 38 7.09 -6.62 -14.53
C ALA A 38 7.76 -5.84 -15.66
N ALA A 39 9.09 -5.80 -15.73
CA ALA A 39 9.83 -5.18 -16.82
C ALA A 39 9.57 -5.92 -18.14
N ASP A 40 9.69 -7.24 -18.13
CA ASP A 40 9.41 -8.09 -19.29
C ASP A 40 7.95 -7.94 -19.76
N ALA A 41 7.00 -7.94 -18.83
CA ALA A 41 5.57 -7.83 -19.18
C ALA A 41 5.15 -6.43 -19.67
N ASN A 42 5.90 -5.39 -19.33
CA ASN A 42 5.62 -4.01 -19.73
C ASN A 42 6.49 -3.53 -20.90
N GLU A 43 7.29 -4.42 -21.50
CA GLU A 43 8.12 -4.11 -22.65
C GLU A 43 7.27 -3.52 -23.78
N GLY A 44 7.72 -2.41 -24.37
CA GLY A 44 7.02 -1.70 -25.44
C GLY A 44 5.91 -0.75 -24.99
N LEU A 45 5.55 -0.69 -23.70
CA LEU A 45 4.65 0.34 -23.18
C LEU A 45 5.38 1.66 -22.98
N ALA A 46 4.93 2.72 -23.65
CA ALA A 46 5.61 4.01 -23.70
C ALA A 46 5.92 4.65 -22.33
N VAL A 47 5.10 4.37 -21.31
CA VAL A 47 5.26 4.91 -19.95
C VAL A 47 5.66 3.83 -18.94
N LEU A 48 4.99 2.66 -18.99
CA LEU A 48 5.22 1.61 -18.00
C LEU A 48 6.55 0.88 -18.20
N GLY A 49 6.99 0.64 -19.45
CA GLY A 49 8.27 -0.03 -19.74
C GLY A 49 9.48 0.67 -19.12
N PRO A 50 9.75 1.95 -19.44
CA PRO A 50 10.88 2.68 -18.85
C PRO A 50 10.81 2.81 -17.32
N LEU A 51 9.60 2.77 -16.75
CA LEU A 51 9.39 2.84 -15.32
C LEU A 51 9.69 1.48 -14.66
N SER A 52 9.20 0.37 -15.20
CA SER A 52 9.50 -0.97 -14.70
C SER A 52 10.99 -1.29 -14.84
N ASP A 53 11.65 -0.90 -15.93
CA ASP A 53 13.09 -1.12 -16.13
C ASP A 53 13.92 -0.41 -15.04
N ARG A 54 13.55 0.83 -14.71
CA ARG A 54 14.22 1.61 -13.64
C ARG A 54 14.00 1.00 -12.26
N LEU A 55 12.81 0.44 -12.01
CA LEU A 55 12.50 -0.24 -10.76
C LEU A 55 13.29 -1.56 -10.66
N ALA A 56 13.33 -2.34 -11.74
CA ALA A 56 14.09 -3.59 -11.84
C ALA A 56 15.60 -3.38 -11.67
N ALA A 57 16.13 -2.23 -12.10
CA ALA A 57 17.53 -1.86 -11.86
C ALA A 57 17.87 -1.58 -10.37
N HIS A 58 16.87 -1.34 -9.52
CA HIS A 58 17.07 -0.98 -8.10
C HIS A 58 16.14 -1.74 -7.14
N PRO A 59 16.11 -3.09 -7.18
CA PRO A 59 15.10 -3.88 -6.49
C PRO A 59 15.17 -3.71 -4.97
N THR A 60 16.40 -3.62 -4.42
CA THR A 60 16.63 -3.37 -2.99
C THR A 60 16.12 -2.01 -2.55
N ALA A 61 16.31 -0.96 -3.37
CA ALA A 61 15.84 0.38 -3.03
C ALA A 61 14.31 0.46 -3.07
N VAL A 62 13.68 -0.19 -4.06
CA VAL A 62 12.22 -0.28 -4.16
C VAL A 62 11.64 -1.07 -2.99
N ALA A 63 12.23 -2.22 -2.65
CA ALA A 63 11.83 -3.02 -1.50
C ALA A 63 11.91 -2.22 -0.19
N ALA A 64 13.01 -1.49 0.01
CA ALA A 64 13.20 -0.65 1.20
C ALA A 64 12.21 0.51 1.24
N LEU A 65 12.00 1.22 0.12
CA LEU A 65 11.04 2.32 0.02
C LEU A 65 9.62 1.86 0.37
N VAL A 66 9.16 0.79 -0.29
CA VAL A 66 7.85 0.19 -0.05
C VAL A 66 7.75 -0.31 1.38
N GLY A 67 8.75 -1.05 1.86
CA GLY A 67 8.79 -1.62 3.21
C GLY A 67 8.69 -0.53 4.30
N VAL A 68 9.49 0.53 4.19
CA VAL A 68 9.45 1.68 5.11
C VAL A 68 8.11 2.41 5.04
N ALA A 69 7.59 2.66 3.83
CA ALA A 69 6.31 3.35 3.67
C ALA A 69 5.13 2.56 4.29
N MET A 70 5.09 1.24 4.07
CA MET A 70 4.08 0.37 4.68
C MET A 70 4.23 0.31 6.20
N ALA A 71 5.45 0.14 6.71
CA ALA A 71 5.70 0.06 8.15
C ALA A 71 5.36 1.38 8.87
N ALA A 72 5.76 2.53 8.31
CA ALA A 72 5.44 3.84 8.85
C ALA A 72 3.92 4.10 8.84
N SER A 73 3.24 3.82 7.72
CA SER A 73 1.80 3.97 7.61
C SER A 73 1.05 3.06 8.58
N GLY A 74 1.51 1.80 8.72
CA GLY A 74 0.98 0.83 9.67
C GLY A 74 1.17 1.26 11.12
N ALA A 75 2.35 1.80 11.47
CA ALA A 75 2.63 2.32 12.80
C ALA A 75 1.68 3.48 13.15
N VAL A 76 1.45 4.42 12.23
CA VAL A 76 0.48 5.51 12.40
C VAL A 76 -0.93 4.97 12.61
N LEU A 77 -1.35 3.95 11.85
CA LEU A 77 -2.67 3.32 12.01
C LEU A 77 -2.85 2.63 13.38
N VAL A 78 -1.77 2.13 13.98
CA VAL A 78 -1.80 1.43 15.29
C VAL A 78 -1.71 2.41 16.46
N ALA A 79 -0.75 3.33 16.40
CA ALA A 79 -0.35 4.18 17.52
C ALA A 79 -1.14 5.50 17.56
N ASP A 80 -1.41 6.10 16.40
CA ASP A 80 -1.98 7.44 16.36
C ASP A 80 -3.51 7.42 16.44
N ARG A 81 -4.02 8.35 17.25
CA ARG A 81 -5.44 8.71 17.26
C ARG A 81 -5.72 9.95 16.42
N ASP A 82 -4.67 10.62 15.96
CA ASP A 82 -4.79 11.80 15.13
C ASP A 82 -5.33 11.45 13.76
N ARG A 83 -6.59 11.83 13.55
CA ARG A 83 -7.33 11.52 12.33
C ARG A 83 -6.63 12.02 11.06
N ARG A 84 -5.93 13.16 11.11
CA ARG A 84 -5.22 13.70 9.95
C ARG A 84 -4.09 12.76 9.50
N LEU A 85 -3.32 12.26 10.46
CA LEU A 85 -2.23 11.31 10.21
C LEU A 85 -2.79 9.96 9.71
N VAL A 86 -3.86 9.46 10.34
CA VAL A 86 -4.53 8.23 9.89
C VAL A 86 -5.06 8.35 8.45
N VAL A 87 -5.69 9.47 8.11
CA VAL A 87 -6.19 9.72 6.74
C VAL A 87 -5.03 9.83 5.74
N ALA A 88 -3.95 10.53 6.11
CA ALA A 88 -2.75 10.63 5.27
C ALA A 88 -2.09 9.25 5.04
N ALA A 89 -1.95 8.45 6.10
CA ALA A 89 -1.41 7.10 6.03
C ALA A 89 -2.27 6.17 5.16
N LEU A 90 -3.60 6.20 5.33
CA LEU A 90 -4.52 5.45 4.47
C LEU A 90 -4.45 5.90 3.01
N GLY A 91 -4.40 7.21 2.76
CA GLY A 91 -4.28 7.77 1.42
C GLY A 91 -2.96 7.39 0.74
N ALA A 92 -1.84 7.53 1.45
CA ALA A 92 -0.52 7.13 0.97
C ALA A 92 -0.48 5.64 0.62
N GLN A 93 -1.08 4.79 1.44
CA GLN A 93 -1.09 3.35 1.21
C GLN A 93 -1.98 2.95 0.02
N LEU A 94 -3.13 3.60 -0.17
CA LEU A 94 -3.96 3.39 -1.36
C LEU A 94 -3.25 3.85 -2.63
N ALA A 95 -2.53 4.98 -2.58
CA ALA A 95 -1.72 5.45 -3.71
C ALA A 95 -0.55 4.48 -4.02
N LEU A 96 0.10 3.95 -2.98
CA LEU A 96 1.15 2.96 -3.11
C LEU A 96 0.63 1.69 -3.80
N ILE A 97 -0.51 1.15 -3.34
CA ILE A 97 -1.14 -0.03 -3.95
C ILE A 97 -1.54 0.27 -5.39
N ALA A 98 -2.14 1.42 -5.69
CA ALA A 98 -2.52 1.78 -7.06
C ALA A 98 -1.31 1.84 -8.00
N CYS A 99 -0.19 2.39 -7.54
CA CYS A 99 1.06 2.40 -8.28
C CYS A 99 1.60 0.97 -8.51
N PHE A 100 1.60 0.15 -7.47
CA PHE A 100 2.06 -1.24 -7.53
C PHE A 100 1.22 -2.08 -8.51
N VAL A 101 -0.11 -1.95 -8.43
CA VAL A 101 -1.04 -2.60 -9.34
C VAL A 101 -0.82 -2.14 -10.78
N ALA A 102 -0.64 -0.84 -11.03
CA ALA A 102 -0.39 -0.34 -12.38
C ALA A 102 0.88 -0.93 -13.02
N VAL A 103 1.89 -1.24 -12.22
CA VAL A 103 3.16 -1.84 -12.68
C VAL A 103 3.07 -3.36 -12.80
N LEU A 104 2.37 -4.04 -11.89
CA LEU A 104 2.40 -5.51 -11.76
C LEU A 104 1.16 -6.23 -12.31
N VAL A 105 0.11 -5.52 -12.72
CA VAL A 105 -1.13 -6.14 -13.21
C VAL A 105 -0.89 -7.05 -14.42
N THR A 106 0.13 -6.75 -15.21
CA THR A 106 0.51 -7.52 -16.41
C THR A 106 1.35 -8.76 -16.07
N SER A 107 2.07 -8.77 -14.95
CA SER A 107 3.04 -9.82 -14.62
C SER A 107 2.61 -10.75 -13.48
N VAL A 108 1.89 -10.26 -12.47
CA VAL A 108 1.51 -11.09 -11.31
C VAL A 108 0.08 -10.79 -10.81
N PRO A 109 -0.96 -11.27 -11.52
CA PRO A 109 -2.35 -10.96 -11.19
C PRO A 109 -2.81 -11.56 -9.85
N GLU A 110 -2.15 -12.60 -9.35
CA GLU A 110 -2.51 -13.25 -8.07
C GLU A 110 -2.33 -12.32 -6.86
N ILE A 111 -1.35 -11.41 -6.88
CA ILE A 111 -1.16 -10.45 -5.79
C ILE A 111 -2.27 -9.38 -5.75
N LEU A 112 -2.97 -9.13 -6.86
CA LEU A 112 -4.11 -8.20 -6.85
C LEU A 112 -5.23 -8.64 -5.90
N LEU A 113 -5.38 -9.95 -5.66
CA LEU A 113 -6.43 -10.48 -4.78
C LEU A 113 -6.21 -10.06 -3.32
N PHE A 114 -4.96 -10.13 -2.84
CA PHE A 114 -4.61 -9.67 -1.50
C PHE A 114 -4.73 -8.15 -1.41
N ASP A 115 -4.19 -7.42 -2.39
CA ASP A 115 -4.23 -5.96 -2.43
C ASP A 115 -5.68 -5.42 -2.47
N ALA A 116 -6.61 -6.10 -3.13
CA ALA A 116 -8.02 -5.72 -3.18
C ALA A 116 -8.66 -5.71 -1.78
N ALA A 117 -8.32 -6.65 -0.91
CA ALA A 117 -8.82 -6.67 0.47
C ALA A 117 -8.31 -5.46 1.28
N PHE A 118 -7.02 -5.13 1.12
CA PHE A 118 -6.41 -3.94 1.74
C PHE A 118 -7.02 -2.64 1.23
N VAL A 119 -7.27 -2.55 -0.08
CA VAL A 119 -7.95 -1.40 -0.72
C VAL A 119 -9.37 -1.25 -0.19
N ALA A 120 -10.14 -2.34 -0.11
CA ALA A 120 -11.50 -2.31 0.41
C ALA A 120 -11.56 -1.87 1.88
N ALA A 121 -10.67 -2.42 2.72
CA ALA A 121 -10.58 -2.07 4.14
C ALA A 121 -10.13 -0.62 4.34
N GLY A 122 -9.07 -0.22 3.65
CA GLY A 122 -8.51 1.14 3.71
C GLY A 122 -9.48 2.19 3.18
N GLY A 123 -10.09 1.93 2.02
CA GLY A 123 -11.11 2.79 1.42
C GLY A 123 -12.35 2.94 2.31
N ARG A 124 -12.83 1.84 2.92
CA ARG A 124 -13.92 1.91 3.90
C ARG A 124 -13.56 2.79 5.09
N LEU A 125 -12.37 2.63 5.67
CA LEU A 125 -11.89 3.47 6.77
C LEU A 125 -11.77 4.94 6.35
N LEU A 126 -11.20 5.20 5.17
CA LEU A 126 -11.07 6.55 4.61
C LEU A 126 -12.45 7.22 4.44
N LEU A 127 -13.44 6.51 3.91
CA LEU A 127 -14.81 7.01 3.76
C LEU A 127 -15.47 7.29 5.12
N VAL A 128 -15.26 6.41 6.11
CA VAL A 128 -15.74 6.65 7.48
C VAL A 128 -15.11 7.91 8.06
N HIS A 129 -13.80 8.11 7.87
CA HIS A 129 -13.14 9.32 8.31
C HIS A 129 -13.66 10.54 7.53
N ALA A 130 -13.78 10.49 6.20
CA ALA A 130 -14.26 11.60 5.38
C ALA A 130 -15.70 12.04 5.74
N ARG A 131 -16.62 11.10 5.97
CA ARG A 131 -18.02 11.40 6.37
C ARG A 131 -18.15 12.08 7.73
N VAL A 132 -17.15 11.95 8.60
CA VAL A 132 -17.11 12.68 9.88
C VAL A 132 -16.68 14.14 9.67
N HIS A 133 -16.03 14.48 8.55
CA HIS A 133 -15.73 15.87 8.22
C HIS A 133 -16.98 16.64 7.78
N THR A 134 -17.77 16.07 6.86
CA THR A 134 -18.95 16.73 6.31
C THR A 134 -20.07 16.97 7.32
N ARG A 135 -20.11 16.23 8.43
CA ARG A 135 -21.07 16.46 9.52
C ARG A 135 -20.66 17.57 10.51
N ARG A 136 -19.44 18.11 10.41
CA ARG A 136 -18.93 19.17 11.32
C ARG A 136 -18.82 20.54 10.65
N THR A 137 -19.33 20.70 9.45
CA THR A 137 -19.56 22.01 8.83
C THR A 137 -21.07 22.31 8.82
N PRO A 138 -21.66 22.76 9.94
CA PRO A 138 -22.76 23.70 9.87
C PRO A 138 -22.16 25.10 9.71
N GLU A 139 -22.31 25.69 8.53
CA GLU A 139 -22.50 27.14 8.46
C GLU A 139 -24.00 27.42 8.54
#